data_AF-A0A655PYU6-F1
#
_entry.id   AF-A0A655PYU6-F1
#
_cell.length_a   1.000
_cell.length_b   1.000
_cell.length_c   1.000
_cell.angle_alpha   90.00
_cell.angle_beta   90.00
_cell.angle_gamma   90.00
#
_symmetry.space_group_name_H-M   'P 1'
#
loop_
_entity.id
_entity.type
_entity.pdbx_description
1 polymer ?
#
loop_
_entity_poly.entity_id
_entity_poly.type
_entity_poly.pdbx_seq_one_letter_code
_entity_poly.pdbx_strand_id
1 'polypeptide(L)'
;MPTFNIKPFSYLQLVFLLAAYFALPLNLPVYAQLAHIFNQSTSLDWGFALSIPLFFLFALNFIFQIFSWPYLFKPFLLCYLCCRP
;
A
#
# COMPACT_ATOMS: atom_id res chain seq x y z
N MET A 1 12.17 3.19 39.18
CA MET A 1 12.32 3.79 37.83
C MET A 1 11.61 2.87 36.84
N PRO A 2 10.54 3.29 36.16
CA PRO A 2 9.89 2.44 35.18
C PRO A 2 10.81 2.29 33.96
N THR A 3 11.31 1.09 33.72
CA THR A 3 12.05 0.75 32.51
C THR A 3 11.05 0.69 31.36
N PHE A 4 11.04 1.71 30.50
CA PHE A 4 10.26 1.72 29.28
C PHE A 4 10.82 0.64 28.35
N ASN A 5 10.14 -0.51 28.28
CA ASN A 5 10.52 -1.63 27.42
C ASN A 5 10.05 -1.32 25.99
N ILE A 6 10.89 -0.61 25.25
CA ILE A 6 10.65 -0.26 23.86
C ILE A 6 10.95 -1.48 23.01
N LYS A 7 9.92 -2.29 22.73
CA LYS A 7 10.05 -3.44 21.84
C LYS A 7 10.46 -2.94 20.45
N PRO A 8 11.55 -3.44 19.85
CA PRO A 8 11.94 -3.01 18.51
C PRO A 8 10.84 -3.40 17.54
N PHE A 9 10.30 -2.40 16.84
CA PHE A 9 9.27 -2.62 15.84
C PHE A 9 9.89 -3.39 14.68
N SER A 10 9.30 -4.53 14.30
CA SER A 10 9.84 -5.30 13.19
C SER A 10 9.64 -4.54 11.90
N TYR A 11 10.64 -4.61 11.02
CA TYR A 11 10.60 -3.98 9.72
C TYR A 11 9.32 -4.35 8.92
N LEU A 12 8.89 -5.61 8.99
CA LEU A 12 7.65 -6.08 8.37
C LEU A 12 6.40 -5.39 8.93
N GLN A 13 6.36 -5.13 10.24
CA GLN A 13 5.24 -4.42 10.87
C GLN A 13 5.20 -2.96 10.40
N LEU A 14 6.36 -2.35 10.17
CA LEU A 14 6.45 -0.98 9.66
C LEU A 14 5.95 -0.89 8.21
N VAL A 15 6.37 -1.83 7.36
CA VAL A 15 5.89 -1.92 5.97
C VAL A 15 4.38 -2.19 5.92
N PHE A 16 3.85 -3.02 6.81
CA PHE A 16 2.41 -3.28 6.91
C PHE A 16 1.62 -2.05 7.37
N LEU A 17 2.11 -1.33 8.38
CA LEU A 17 1.47 -0.10 8.85
C LEU A 17 1.47 0.98 7.76
N LEU A 18 2.58 1.10 7.02
CA LEU A 18 2.70 2.03 5.90
C LEU A 18 1.75 1.64 4.76
N ALA A 19 1.65 0.35 4.44
CA ALA A 19 0.71 -0.15 3.43
C ALA A 19 -0.74 0.16 3.81
N ALA A 20 -1.13 -0.06 5.07
CA ALA A 20 -2.47 0.27 5.56
C ALA A 20 -2.76 1.78 5.48
N TYR A 21 -1.76 2.62 5.81
CA TYR A 21 -1.87 4.08 5.72
C TYR A 21 -2.04 4.57 4.28
N PHE A 22 -1.30 4.00 3.31
CA PHE A 22 -1.48 4.35 1.91
C PHE A 22 -2.77 3.75 1.31
N ALA A 23 -3.14 2.56 1.72
CA ALA A 23 -4.31 1.87 1.20
C ALA A 23 -5.63 2.50 1.65
N LEU A 24 -5.76 3.01 2.88
CA LEU A 24 -7.06 3.45 3.41
C LEU A 24 -7.30 4.97 3.21
N PRO A 25 -6.65 5.89 3.96
CA PRO A 25 -6.93 7.32 3.84
C PRO A 25 -6.42 7.93 2.53
N LEU A 26 -5.27 7.50 2.01
CA LEU A 26 -4.69 8.16 0.83
C LEU A 26 -5.40 7.77 -0.48
N ASN A 27 -5.93 6.55 -0.56
CA ASN A 27 -6.67 6.07 -1.73
C ASN A 27 -8.17 6.39 -1.69
N LEU A 28 -8.66 7.19 -0.74
CA LEU A 28 -10.04 7.71 -0.72
C LEU A 28 -10.55 8.24 -2.08
N PRO A 29 -9.82 9.11 -2.81
CA PRO A 29 -10.29 9.60 -4.11
C PRO A 29 -10.37 8.50 -5.17
N VAL A 30 -9.49 7.49 -5.09
CA VAL A 30 -9.52 6.31 -5.98
C VAL A 30 -10.78 5.49 -5.70
N TYR A 31 -11.09 5.24 -4.42
CA TYR A 31 -12.33 4.54 -4.05
C TYR A 31 -13.60 5.28 -4.48
N ALA A 32 -13.61 6.61 -4.40
CA ALA A 32 -14.74 7.40 -4.86
C ALA A 32 -14.98 7.27 -6.37
N GLN A 33 -13.91 7.26 -7.18
CA GLN A 33 -14.01 7.05 -8.62
C GLN A 33 -14.44 5.63 -8.97
N LEU A 34 -13.86 4.62 -8.30
CA LEU A 34 -14.28 3.23 -8.49
C LEU A 34 -15.75 3.07 -8.11
N ALA A 35 -16.17 3.59 -6.96
CA ALA A 35 -17.57 3.56 -6.53
C ALA A 35 -18.50 4.24 -7.55
N HIS A 36 -18.09 5.35 -8.16
CA HIS A 36 -18.86 6.02 -9.22
C HIS A 36 -19.02 5.14 -10.47
N ILE A 37 -17.94 4.54 -10.97
CA ILE A 37 -17.97 3.61 -12.12
C ILE A 37 -18.86 2.40 -11.80
N PHE A 38 -18.73 1.90 -10.58
CA PHE A 38 -19.47 0.77 -10.06
C PHE A 38 -20.95 1.04 -9.85
N ASN A 39 -21.33 2.26 -9.45
CA ASN A 39 -22.73 2.64 -9.33
C ASN A 39 -23.43 2.75 -10.69
N GLN A 40 -22.67 2.93 -11.78
CA GLN A 40 -23.19 2.89 -13.15
C GLN A 40 -23.40 1.44 -13.64
N SER A 41 -22.73 0.45 -13.03
CA SER A 41 -22.92 -0.98 -13.29
C SER A 41 -23.87 -1.61 -12.27
N THR A 42 -25.06 -2.02 -12.73
CA THR A 42 -26.31 -2.15 -11.97
C THR A 42 -26.37 -3.25 -10.88
N SER A 43 -25.27 -3.90 -10.51
CA SER A 43 -25.29 -4.97 -9.51
C SER A 43 -23.88 -5.25 -9.01
N LEU A 44 -23.50 -4.62 -7.91
CA LEU A 44 -22.26 -4.98 -7.24
C LEU A 44 -22.55 -5.56 -5.88
N ASP A 45 -22.14 -6.81 -5.74
CA ASP A 45 -22.21 -7.53 -4.48
C ASP A 45 -21.36 -6.80 -3.43
N TRP A 46 -21.93 -6.67 -2.24
CA TRP A 46 -21.25 -6.06 -1.09
C TRP A 46 -19.90 -6.73 -0.79
N GLY A 47 -19.77 -8.03 -1.06
CA GLY A 47 -18.52 -8.77 -0.96
C GLY A 47 -17.42 -8.26 -1.90
N PHE A 48 -17.78 -7.82 -3.11
CA PHE A 48 -16.82 -7.24 -4.05
C PHE A 48 -16.37 -5.85 -3.58
N ALA A 49 -17.29 -5.02 -3.07
CA ALA A 49 -16.95 -3.72 -2.51
C ALA A 49 -15.94 -3.82 -1.35
N LEU A 50 -16.06 -4.87 -0.51
CA LEU A 50 -15.11 -5.13 0.58
C LEU A 50 -13.77 -5.73 0.10
N SER A 51 -13.79 -6.44 -1.03
CA SER A 51 -12.57 -7.00 -1.62
C SER A 51 -11.63 -5.94 -2.18
N ILE A 52 -12.14 -4.80 -2.65
CA ILE A 52 -11.37 -3.69 -3.20
C ILE A 52 -10.34 -3.14 -2.17
N PRO A 53 -10.74 -2.66 -0.98
CA PRO A 53 -9.78 -2.14 0.00
C PRO A 53 -8.82 -3.21 0.52
N LEU A 54 -9.27 -4.46 0.66
CA LEU A 54 -8.38 -5.59 1.01
C LEU A 54 -7.34 -5.82 -0.08
N PHE A 55 -7.75 -5.84 -1.35
CA PHE A 55 -6.86 -6.00 -2.49
C PHE A 55 -5.81 -4.89 -2.54
N PHE A 56 -6.22 -3.63 -2.38
CA PHE A 56 -5.28 -2.50 -2.32
C PHE A 56 -4.30 -2.61 -1.16
N LEU A 57 -4.76 -3.03 0.02
CA LEU A 57 -3.89 -3.25 1.19
C LEU A 57 -2.82 -4.31 0.91
N PHE A 58 -3.21 -5.47 0.38
CA PHE A 58 -2.26 -6.54 0.06
C PHE A 58 -1.34 -6.18 -1.11
N ALA A 59 -1.87 -5.54 -2.15
CA ALA A 59 -1.09 -5.10 -3.31
C ALA A 59 -0.04 -4.05 -2.90
N LEU A 60 -0.42 -3.02 -2.14
CA LEU A 60 0.52 -2.02 -1.63
C LEU A 60 1.51 -2.62 -0.65
N ASN A 61 1.08 -3.54 0.21
CA ASN A 61 2.00 -4.24 1.10
C ASN A 61 3.04 -5.04 0.32
N PHE A 62 2.63 -5.76 -0.72
CA PHE A 62 3.53 -6.51 -1.60
C PHE A 62 4.50 -5.58 -2.34
N ILE A 63 4.01 -4.47 -2.91
CA ILE A 63 4.83 -3.45 -3.57
C ILE A 63 5.84 -2.89 -2.57
N PHE A 64 5.41 -2.47 -1.38
CA PHE A 64 6.31 -1.91 -0.39
C PHE A 64 7.32 -2.93 0.13
N GLN A 65 6.97 -4.22 0.25
CA GLN A 65 7.92 -5.28 0.59
C GLN A 65 8.98 -5.50 -0.51
N ILE A 66 8.60 -5.39 -1.78
CA ILE A 66 9.52 -5.46 -2.93
C ILE A 66 10.42 -4.21 -2.99
N PHE A 67 9.86 -3.02 -2.83
CA PHE A 67 10.63 -1.76 -2.83
C PHE A 67 11.58 -1.65 -1.64
N SER A 68 11.12 -2.15 -0.51
CA SER A 68 11.91 -2.38 0.70
C SER A 68 13.17 -3.23 0.45
N TRP A 69 13.15 -4.08 -0.58
CA TRP A 69 14.26 -4.98 -0.84
C TRP A 69 15.46 -4.15 -1.34
N PRO A 70 16.59 -4.11 -0.59
CA PRO A 70 17.71 -3.20 -0.87
C PRO A 70 18.38 -3.45 -2.22
N TYR A 71 18.27 -4.67 -2.74
CA TYR A 71 18.73 -5.08 -4.07
C TYR A 71 17.89 -4.52 -5.24
N LEU A 72 16.59 -4.26 -5.04
CA LEU A 72 15.68 -3.80 -6.11
C LEU A 72 15.62 -2.26 -6.18
N PHE A 73 15.86 -1.60 -5.05
CA PHE A 73 15.93 -0.14 -5.00
C PHE A 73 17.16 0.44 -5.72
N LYS A 74 18.30 -0.27 -5.66
CA LYS A 74 19.56 0.12 -6.34
C LYS A 74 19.43 0.27 -7.87
N PRO A 75 18.94 -0.73 -8.64
CA PRO A 75 18.79 -0.60 -10.08
C PRO A 75 17.72 0.42 -10.46
N PHE A 76 16.66 0.59 -9.65
CA PHE A 76 15.64 1.61 -9.90
C PHE A 76 16.22 3.03 -9.84
N LEU A 77 17.01 3.33 -8.80
CA LEU A 77 17.73 4.62 -8.69
C LEU A 77 18.73 4.82 -9.81
N LEU A 78 19.49 3.77 -10.17
CA LEU A 78 20.47 3.84 -11.25
C LEU A 78 19.79 4.10 -12.61
N CYS A 79 18.68 3.41 -12.88
CA CYS A 79 17.90 3.60 -14.09
C CYS A 79 17.27 4.98 -14.14
N TYR A 80 16.72 5.47 -13.03
CA TYR A 80 16.16 6.82 -12.97
C TYR A 80 17.23 7.90 -13.16
N LEU A 81 18.42 7.73 -12.57
CA LEU A 81 19.54 8.68 -12.72
C LEU A 81 20.15 8.63 -14.13
N CYS A 82 20.27 7.44 -14.73
CA CYS A 82 20.87 7.26 -16.06
C CYS A 82 19.91 7.63 -17.20
N CYS A 83 18.60 7.52 -16.99
CA CYS A 83 17.58 7.74 -18.02
C CYS A 83 16.88 9.12 -17.90
N ARG A 84 17.28 9.95 -16.93
CA ARG A 84 16.99 11.40 -16.93
C ARG A 84 18.18 12.16 -17.52
N PRO A 85 18.02 12.93 -18.62
CA PRO A 85 18.98 13.97 -18.98
C PRO A 85 18.94 15.14 -17.98
#